data_AF-A0A1I4Y177-F1
#
_entry.id   AF-A0A1I4Y177-F1
#
_cell.length_a   1.000
_cell.length_b   1.000
_cell.length_c   1.000
_cell.angle_alpha   90.00
_cell.angle_beta   90.00
_cell.angle_gamma   90.00
#
_symmetry.space_group_name_H-M   'P 1'
#
loop_
_entity.id
_entity.type
_entity.pdbx_description
1 polymer ?
#
loop_
_entity_poly.entity_id
_entity_poly.type
_entity_poly.pdbx_seq_one_letter_code
_entity_poly.pdbx_strand_id
1 'polypeptide(L)'
;MSRSFLLLLLFLGCMLSCKKEPTQPKAQSFYQEKITPDDVKTLMPEEAKTYHRDTVYDYEYRTGTSGHYEYQYQVYGRNEAKDSINGLINIKGKYGAGILIDNNQDTLAVVVEWVAYGVLKGKDQQGRYYELRVH
;
A
#
# COMPACT_ATOMS: atom_id res chain seq x y z
N MET A 1 40.83 10.31 53.09
CA MET A 1 39.97 9.36 52.34
C MET A 1 38.54 9.82 52.47
N SER A 2 37.72 9.75 51.40
CA SER A 2 36.41 10.42 51.27
C SER A 2 36.59 11.94 51.12
N ARG A 3 36.12 12.61 50.08
CA ARG A 3 34.71 12.78 49.71
C ARG A 3 34.47 12.92 48.19
N SER A 4 35.52 12.89 47.36
CA SER A 4 35.38 13.07 45.90
C SER A 4 35.10 11.78 45.11
N PHE A 5 35.12 10.61 45.76
CA PHE A 5 34.78 9.34 45.10
C PHE A 5 33.28 8.99 45.15
N LEU A 6 32.49 9.71 45.96
CA LEU A 6 31.06 9.44 46.13
C LEU A 6 30.18 10.10 45.05
N LEU A 7 30.73 11.05 44.29
CA LEU A 7 30.03 11.74 43.19
C LEU A 7 30.21 11.06 41.83
N LEU A 8 31.18 10.15 41.69
CA LEU A 8 31.43 9.42 40.43
C LEU A 8 30.56 8.15 40.30
N LEU A 9 29.96 7.67 41.39
CA LEU A 9 29.08 6.49 41.40
C LEU A 9 27.61 6.83 41.15
N LEU A 10 27.24 8.11 41.09
CA LEU A 10 25.84 8.55 40.91
C LEU A 10 25.45 8.80 39.44
N PHE A 11 26.40 8.77 38.50
CA PHE A 11 26.13 8.90 37.06
C PHE A 11 26.06 7.56 36.31
N LEU A 12 26.31 6.43 36.98
CA LEU A 12 26.35 5.10 36.36
C LEU A 12 25.04 4.29 36.53
N GLY A 13 23.92 4.96 36.82
CA GLY A 13 22.66 4.32 37.20
C GLY A 13 21.46 4.52 36.26
N CYS A 14 21.59 5.26 35.14
CA CYS A 14 20.43 5.67 34.34
C CYS A 14 20.24 4.98 32.98
N MET A 15 21.02 3.94 32.63
CA MET A 15 20.93 3.31 31.28
C MET A 15 20.47 1.84 31.27
N LEU A 16 19.84 1.35 32.34
CA LEU A 16 19.33 -0.04 32.42
C LEU A 16 17.81 -0.14 32.63
N SER A 17 17.03 0.82 32.11
CA SER A 17 15.58 0.66 32.00
C SER A 17 15.12 0.77 30.55
N CYS A 18 15.66 -0.10 29.69
CA CYS A 18 14.94 -0.51 28.49
C CYS A 18 13.79 -1.42 28.95
N LYS A 19 12.66 -0.82 29.32
CA LYS A 19 11.40 -1.55 29.37
C LYS A 19 11.11 -1.96 27.92
N LYS A 20 11.29 -3.25 27.60
CA LYS A 20 10.71 -3.79 26.38
C LYS A 20 9.22 -3.45 26.44
N GLU A 21 8.75 -2.65 25.50
CA GLU A 21 7.32 -2.43 25.35
C GLU A 21 6.66 -3.81 25.33
N PRO A 22 5.57 -4.02 26.10
CA PRO A 22 4.82 -5.25 26.00
C PRO A 22 4.42 -5.36 24.53
N THR A 23 4.88 -6.42 23.86
CA THR A 23 4.52 -6.72 22.47
C THR A 23 3.01 -6.66 22.41
N GLN A 24 2.49 -5.55 21.89
CA GLN A 24 1.07 -5.36 21.75
C GLN A 24 0.60 -6.54 20.90
N PRO A 25 -0.42 -7.30 21.34
CA PRO A 25 -0.99 -8.35 20.53
C PRO A 25 -1.30 -7.72 19.18
N LYS A 26 -0.55 -8.14 18.15
CA LYS A 26 -0.59 -7.56 16.81
C LYS A 26 -2.04 -7.74 16.38
N ALA A 27 -2.82 -6.66 16.42
CA ALA A 27 -4.18 -6.68 15.94
C ALA A 27 -4.13 -7.35 14.58
N GLN A 28 -4.89 -8.43 14.42
CA GLN A 28 -4.92 -9.17 13.17
C GLN A 28 -5.43 -8.19 12.13
N SER A 29 -4.47 -7.63 11.41
CA SER A 29 -4.68 -6.65 10.36
C SER A 29 -5.68 -7.28 9.42
N PHE A 30 -6.85 -6.65 9.30
CA PHE A 30 -7.81 -6.95 8.24
C PHE A 30 -7.13 -6.92 6.86
N TYR A 31 -6.02 -6.18 6.76
CA TYR A 31 -5.18 -5.97 5.60
C TYR A 31 -4.13 -7.08 5.44
N GLN A 32 -4.07 -7.66 4.25
CA GLN A 32 -2.94 -8.50 3.85
C GLN A 32 -1.67 -7.64 3.75
N GLU A 33 -0.51 -8.24 4.01
CA GLU A 33 0.78 -7.56 3.87
C GLU A 33 1.11 -7.21 2.40
N LYS A 34 0.42 -7.86 1.45
CA LYS A 34 0.58 -7.68 0.02
C LYS A 34 -0.80 -7.59 -0.65
N ILE A 35 -1.03 -6.53 -1.42
CA ILE A 35 -2.22 -6.37 -2.26
C ILE A 35 -2.16 -7.38 -3.40
N THR A 36 -3.29 -8.03 -3.66
CA THR A 36 -3.49 -9.01 -4.71
C THR A 36 -4.55 -8.54 -5.72
N PRO A 37 -4.54 -9.05 -6.95
CA PRO A 37 -5.57 -8.73 -7.95
C PRO A 37 -7.00 -9.08 -7.51
N ASP A 38 -7.17 -10.07 -6.63
CA ASP A 38 -8.49 -10.46 -6.15
C ASP A 38 -9.11 -9.42 -5.20
N ASP A 39 -8.30 -8.59 -4.55
CA ASP A 39 -8.77 -7.52 -3.65
C ASP A 39 -9.54 -6.43 -4.41
N VAL A 40 -9.38 -6.34 -5.73
CA VAL A 40 -10.18 -5.46 -6.59
C VAL A 40 -11.60 -5.97 -6.79
N LYS A 41 -11.82 -7.29 -6.72
CA LYS A 41 -13.10 -7.92 -7.07
C LYS A 41 -14.17 -7.76 -6.00
N THR A 42 -13.80 -7.50 -4.75
CA THR A 42 -14.75 -7.46 -3.65
C THR A 42 -14.24 -6.53 -2.54
N LEU A 43 -14.94 -5.41 -2.35
CA LEU A 43 -14.73 -4.58 -1.17
C LEU A 43 -15.47 -5.21 0.02
N MET A 44 -14.76 -5.53 1.10
CA MET A 44 -15.43 -6.11 2.26
C MET A 44 -16.32 -5.08 2.98
N PRO A 45 -17.46 -5.49 3.56
CA PRO A 45 -18.37 -4.56 4.25
C PRO A 45 -17.71 -3.73 5.36
N GLU A 46 -16.71 -4.29 6.05
CA GLU A 46 -15.96 -3.58 7.10
C GLU A 46 -15.00 -2.53 6.51
N GLU A 47 -14.38 -2.79 5.35
CA GLU A 47 -13.54 -1.81 4.65
C GLU A 47 -14.39 -0.67 4.09
N ALA A 48 -15.58 -0.99 3.58
CA ALA A 48 -16.53 0.00 3.06
C ALA A 48 -16.95 1.03 4.11
N LYS A 49 -16.95 0.69 5.41
CA LYS A 49 -17.24 1.66 6.50
C LYS A 49 -16.22 2.80 6.58
N THR A 50 -15.03 2.58 6.05
CA THR A 50 -13.93 3.55 6.04
C THR A 50 -13.77 4.24 4.69
N TYR A 51 -14.75 4.07 3.79
CA TYR A 51 -14.76 4.70 2.49
C TYR A 51 -14.62 6.21 2.61
N HIS A 52 -13.63 6.73 1.89
CA HIS A 52 -13.39 8.15 1.79
C HIS A 52 -13.02 8.49 0.35
N ARG A 53 -13.80 9.37 -0.26
CA ARG A 53 -13.46 9.95 -1.55
C ARG A 53 -12.68 11.24 -1.33
N ASP A 54 -11.47 11.31 -1.89
CA ASP A 54 -10.70 12.55 -1.91
C ASP A 54 -11.25 13.45 -3.05
N THR A 55 -11.28 14.75 -2.82
CA THR A 55 -11.75 15.74 -3.81
C THR A 55 -10.63 16.64 -4.33
N VAL A 56 -9.45 16.55 -3.71
CA VAL A 56 -8.26 17.36 -4.04
C VAL A 56 -7.33 16.60 -4.98
N TYR A 57 -7.29 15.27 -4.87
CA TYR A 57 -6.50 14.39 -5.72
C TYR A 57 -7.42 13.56 -6.61
N ASP A 58 -6.96 13.27 -7.83
CA ASP A 58 -7.67 12.49 -8.86
C ASP A 58 -7.67 10.99 -8.54
N TYR A 59 -8.09 10.66 -7.32
CA TYR A 59 -8.12 9.31 -6.79
C TYR A 59 -9.58 8.90 -6.61
N GLU A 60 -9.96 7.69 -7.02
CA GLU A 60 -11.37 7.31 -7.00
C GLU A 60 -11.90 7.25 -5.57
N TYR A 61 -11.20 6.54 -4.70
CA TYR A 61 -11.46 6.49 -3.27
C TYR A 61 -10.32 5.81 -2.50
N ARG A 62 -10.35 5.97 -1.17
CA ARG A 62 -9.55 5.18 -0.23
C ARG A 62 -10.42 4.45 0.77
N THR A 63 -9.92 3.32 1.24
CA THR A 63 -10.45 2.60 2.40
C THR A 63 -9.31 2.28 3.35
N GLY A 64 -9.61 2.25 4.63
CA GLY A 64 -8.68 1.91 5.71
C GLY A 64 -8.60 2.96 6.80
N THR A 65 -7.64 2.78 7.69
CA THR A 65 -7.45 3.61 8.88
C THR A 65 -6.22 4.51 8.74
N SER A 66 -6.06 5.49 9.63
CA SER A 66 -4.92 6.40 9.59
C SER A 66 -3.59 5.63 9.56
N GLY A 67 -2.75 5.94 8.57
CA GLY A 67 -1.48 5.26 8.31
C GLY A 67 -1.59 3.91 7.58
N HIS A 68 -2.77 3.29 7.53
CA HIS A 68 -3.02 1.99 6.91
C HIS A 68 -4.29 2.05 6.04
N TYR A 69 -4.17 2.70 4.89
CA TYR A 69 -5.23 2.80 3.90
C TYR A 69 -4.69 2.44 2.51
N GLU A 70 -5.61 2.01 1.65
CA GLU A 70 -5.37 1.68 0.26
C GLU A 70 -6.18 2.63 -0.61
N TYR A 71 -5.63 2.97 -1.78
CA TYR A 71 -6.35 3.71 -2.80
C TYR A 71 -6.77 2.76 -3.91
N GLN A 72 -7.99 2.92 -4.42
CA GLN A 72 -8.40 2.34 -5.69
C GLN A 72 -8.31 3.38 -6.81
N TYR A 73 -7.80 2.93 -7.94
CA TYR A 73 -7.62 3.72 -9.15
C TYR A 73 -8.22 3.02 -10.36
N GLN A 74 -9.02 3.76 -11.12
CA GLN A 74 -9.21 3.45 -12.52
C GLN A 74 -7.97 3.89 -13.30
N VAL A 75 -7.47 2.99 -14.12
CA VAL A 75 -6.27 3.20 -14.93
C VAL A 75 -6.56 2.99 -16.40
N TYR A 76 -5.77 3.67 -17.22
CA TYR A 76 -5.78 3.52 -18.66
C TYR A 76 -4.36 3.38 -19.18
N GLY A 77 -4.17 2.61 -20.25
CA GLY A 77 -2.86 2.39 -20.83
C GLY A 77 -2.93 1.73 -22.18
N ARG A 78 -1.78 1.22 -22.62
CA ARG A 78 -1.66 0.41 -23.83
C ARG A 78 -0.86 -0.86 -23.55
N ASN A 79 -1.25 -1.97 -24.17
CA ASN A 79 -0.46 -3.20 -24.15
C ASN A 79 0.72 -3.11 -25.15
N GLU A 80 1.54 -4.17 -25.24
CA GLU A 80 2.68 -4.23 -26.17
C GLU A 80 2.27 -4.12 -27.65
N ALA A 81 1.06 -4.56 -27.99
CA ALA A 81 0.47 -4.42 -29.33
C ALA A 81 -0.09 -3.02 -29.61
N LYS A 82 -0.02 -2.09 -28.64
CA LYS A 82 -0.58 -0.73 -28.66
C LYS A 82 -2.10 -0.66 -28.60
N ASP A 83 -2.77 -1.76 -28.28
CA ASP A 83 -4.21 -1.74 -28.02
C ASP A 83 -4.49 -1.07 -26.67
N SER A 84 -5.63 -0.38 -26.60
CA SER A 84 -6.09 0.24 -25.37
C SER A 84 -6.37 -0.83 -24.32
N ILE A 85 -5.96 -0.55 -23.09
CA ILE A 85 -6.34 -1.32 -21.90
C ILE A 85 -6.84 -0.36 -20.84
N ASN A 86 -7.78 -0.82 -20.03
CA ASN A 86 -8.27 -0.11 -18.85
C ASN A 86 -8.26 -1.06 -17.66
N GLY A 87 -8.44 -0.57 -16.45
CA GLY A 87 -8.49 -1.46 -15.30
C GLY A 87 -8.72 -0.76 -13.98
N LEU A 88 -8.78 -1.57 -12.93
CA LEU A 88 -8.89 -1.14 -11.55
C LEU A 88 -7.70 -1.67 -10.77
N ILE A 89 -7.05 -0.78 -10.01
CA ILE A 89 -5.82 -1.05 -9.27
C ILE A 89 -5.99 -0.58 -7.83
N ASN A 90 -5.71 -1.47 -6.87
CA ASN A 90 -5.56 -1.10 -5.47
C ASN A 90 -4.07 -0.88 -5.16
N ILE A 91 -3.73 0.16 -4.41
CA ILE A 91 -2.34 0.48 -4.06
C ILE A 91 -2.18 1.01 -2.64
N LYS A 92 -1.08 0.61 -2.00
CA LYS A 92 -0.66 1.06 -0.67
C LYS A 92 0.80 1.48 -0.71
N GLY A 93 1.06 2.76 -0.43
CA GLY A 93 2.40 3.32 -0.60
C GLY A 93 2.85 3.22 -2.06
N LYS A 94 3.97 2.54 -2.32
CA LYS A 94 4.56 2.42 -3.66
C LYS A 94 3.98 1.28 -4.51
N TYR A 95 3.44 0.23 -3.89
CA TYR A 95 3.16 -1.05 -4.55
C TYR A 95 1.69 -1.43 -4.44
N GLY A 96 1.17 -2.06 -5.50
CA GLY A 96 -0.23 -2.44 -5.60
C GLY A 96 -0.45 -3.62 -6.54
N ALA A 97 -1.71 -3.95 -6.77
CA ALA A 97 -2.13 -4.95 -7.72
C ALA A 97 -3.54 -4.66 -8.22
N GLY A 98 -3.93 -5.30 -9.32
CA GLY A 98 -5.29 -5.22 -9.80
C GLY A 98 -5.52 -5.96 -11.09
N ILE A 99 -6.58 -5.54 -11.79
CA ILE A 99 -7.09 -6.22 -12.98
C ILE A 99 -7.17 -5.23 -14.12
N LEU A 100 -6.55 -5.58 -15.25
CA LEU A 100 -6.70 -4.90 -16.52
C LEU A 100 -7.71 -5.65 -17.39
N ILE A 101 -8.41 -4.92 -18.25
CA ILE A 101 -9.38 -5.38 -19.23
C ILE A 101 -8.92 -4.87 -20.58
N ASP A 102 -8.77 -5.78 -21.54
CA ASP A 102 -8.43 -5.42 -22.92
C ASP A 102 -9.68 -5.20 -23.79
N ASN A 103 -9.46 -4.88 -25.07
CA ASN A 103 -10.55 -4.65 -26.02
C ASN A 103 -11.43 -5.88 -26.28
N ASN A 104 -10.92 -7.10 -26.02
CA ASN A 104 -11.66 -8.34 -26.16
C ASN A 104 -12.46 -8.70 -24.90
N GLN A 105 -12.45 -7.84 -23.87
CA GLN A 105 -13.01 -8.10 -22.54
C GLN A 105 -12.27 -9.19 -21.76
N ASP A 106 -11.04 -9.54 -22.17
CA ASP A 106 -10.22 -10.47 -21.41
C ASP A 106 -9.60 -9.76 -20.21
N THR A 107 -9.61 -10.45 -19.07
CA THR A 107 -9.08 -9.90 -17.80
C THR A 107 -7.65 -10.37 -17.55
N LEU A 108 -6.82 -9.46 -17.05
CA LEU A 108 -5.39 -9.67 -16.83
C LEU A 108 -5.02 -9.20 -15.43
N ALA A 109 -4.58 -10.13 -14.60
CA ALA A 109 -4.04 -9.84 -13.28
C ALA A 109 -2.64 -9.21 -13.38
N VAL A 110 -2.43 -8.09 -12.70
CA VAL A 110 -1.14 -7.38 -12.67
C VAL A 110 -0.73 -6.98 -11.26
N VAL A 111 0.57 -6.97 -11.02
CA VAL A 111 1.19 -6.21 -9.93
C VAL A 111 1.70 -4.88 -10.47
N VAL A 112 1.64 -3.82 -9.68
CA VAL A 112 2.02 -2.48 -10.11
C VAL A 112 2.97 -1.80 -9.12
N GLU A 113 3.74 -0.84 -9.62
CA GLU A 113 4.43 0.14 -8.80
C GLU A 113 4.30 1.55 -9.36
N TRP A 114 4.28 2.55 -8.49
CA TRP A 114 4.45 3.95 -8.89
C TRP A 114 5.87 4.18 -9.41
N VAL A 115 5.97 4.72 -10.63
CA VAL A 115 7.24 5.10 -11.26
C VAL A 115 7.36 6.60 -11.47
N ALA A 116 6.24 7.31 -11.55
CA ALA A 116 6.18 8.78 -11.55
C ALA A 116 4.81 9.24 -11.03
N TYR A 117 4.64 10.56 -10.86
CA TYR A 117 3.34 11.14 -10.53
C TYR A 117 2.32 10.78 -11.61
N GLY A 118 1.25 10.09 -11.20
CA GLY A 118 0.19 9.65 -12.10
C GLY A 118 0.54 8.48 -13.03
N VAL A 119 1.73 7.88 -12.89
CA VAL A 119 2.22 6.80 -13.78
C VAL A 119 2.58 5.54 -13.00
N LEU A 120 1.92 4.44 -13.35
CA LEU A 120 2.14 3.10 -12.83
C LEU A 120 2.83 2.24 -13.88
N LYS A 121 3.75 1.38 -13.42
CA LYS A 121 4.29 0.28 -14.23
C LYS A 121 3.68 -1.03 -13.74
N GLY A 122 2.91 -1.68 -14.60
CA GLY A 122 2.30 -2.98 -14.36
C GLY A 122 3.12 -4.14 -14.92
N LYS A 123 3.04 -5.30 -14.27
CA LYS A 123 3.61 -6.56 -14.73
C LYS A 123 2.63 -7.70 -14.50
N ASP A 124 2.37 -8.50 -15.52
CA ASP A 124 1.54 -9.70 -15.39
C ASP A 124 2.35 -10.94 -14.97
N GLN A 125 1.67 -12.08 -14.84
CA GLN A 125 2.30 -13.36 -14.46
C GLN A 125 3.24 -13.90 -15.55
N GLN A 126 3.00 -13.54 -16.81
CA GLN A 126 3.82 -13.91 -17.97
C GLN A 126 5.06 -13.02 -18.10
N GLY A 127 5.15 -11.94 -17.31
CA GLY A 127 6.26 -11.00 -17.30
C GLY A 127 6.15 -9.86 -18.32
N ARG A 128 5.00 -9.70 -18.97
CA ARG A 128 4.71 -8.57 -19.87
C ARG A 128 4.50 -7.30 -19.06
N TYR A 129 4.93 -6.17 -19.60
CA TYR A 129 4.88 -4.88 -18.92
C TYR A 129 3.83 -3.95 -19.52
N TYR A 130 3.27 -3.10 -18.66
CA TYR A 130 2.23 -2.15 -19.00
C TYR A 130 2.56 -0.79 -18.41
N GLU A 131 2.51 0.26 -19.23
CA GLU A 131 2.51 1.64 -18.75
C GLU A 131 1.06 2.08 -18.57
N LEU A 132 0.71 2.46 -17.34
CA LEU A 132 -0.63 2.78 -16.92
C LEU A 132 -0.65 4.21 -16.36
N ARG A 133 -1.73 4.93 -16.63
CA ARG A 133 -1.97 6.26 -16.08
C ARG A 133 -3.24 6.25 -15.26
N VAL A 134 -3.17 6.89 -14.09
CA VAL A 134 -4.37 7.23 -13.32
C VAL A 134 -4.96 8.51 -13.89
N HIS A 135 -6.28 8.61 -13.87
CA HIS A 135 -7.01 9.78 -14.35
C HIS A 135 -7.87 10.37 -13.23
#